data_AF-A0AAC8THW3-F1
#
_entry.id   AF-A0AAC8THW3-F1
#
_cell.length_a   1.000
_cell.length_b   1.000
_cell.length_c   1.000
_cell.angle_alpha   90.00
_cell.angle_beta   90.00
_cell.angle_gamma   90.00
#
_symmetry.space_group_name_H-M   'P 1'
#
loop_
_entity.id
_entity.type
_entity.pdbx_description
1 polymer ?
#
loop_
_entity_poly.entity_id
_entity_poly.type
_entity_poly.pdbx_seq_one_letter_code
_entity_poly.pdbx_strand_id
1 'polypeptide(L)'
;MKPRLRLLAAAAALCLGPVAWAGAPSNTDPCAGRSQASCNALGVVEKPSLQPARGGLGAAERQQLTGRATKMLEVVLQAPQFHPPKGMSLHPTITVEGPPAHAAKHHPAMVRTTLLAKLIDVENKRAAQDKKTGAWKGTGEGPILRLHVNDLGVFLSNDTLDLSKPAQFFSAPKKTGEVQGFPVYDVGGKEVLLLSKGDALPWKAFSVESYIQMLLSQEQETQALIRDQLASATGAEKKQLEKTNAEQQATLDALKQQLAQLSPAQRQAGACQSSSNTRDNPSGLDFTCGASSNPLMVANQDIFPRTAAKGSQRFLTLTTTWGVLPKDDRMPNALGRVMRASLQDMDLKALQAMLD
;
A
#
# COMPACT_ATOMS: atom_id res chain seq x y z
N MET A 1 -35.37 -54.63 0.47
CA MET A 1 -35.74 -53.69 1.55
C MET A 1 -34.50 -52.92 1.99
N LYS A 2 -34.52 -51.60 1.84
CA LYS A 2 -33.40 -50.68 2.13
C LYS A 2 -33.53 -50.12 3.54
N PRO A 3 -32.46 -50.00 4.34
CA PRO A 3 -32.39 -49.00 5.41
C PRO A 3 -31.64 -47.76 4.89
N ARG A 4 -32.32 -46.62 4.90
CA ARG A 4 -31.74 -45.29 4.63
C ARG A 4 -31.12 -44.78 5.94
N LEU A 5 -29.79 -44.73 6.01
CA LEU A 5 -29.09 -43.93 7.03
C LEU A 5 -29.16 -42.45 6.63
N ARG A 6 -29.85 -41.64 7.43
CA ARG A 6 -29.79 -40.17 7.36
C ARG A 6 -28.63 -39.71 8.25
N LEU A 7 -27.53 -39.29 7.64
CA LEU A 7 -26.48 -38.53 8.33
C LEU A 7 -26.94 -37.06 8.42
N LEU A 8 -27.21 -36.62 9.64
CA LEU A 8 -27.39 -35.22 10.00
C LEU A 8 -26.02 -34.55 10.00
N ALA A 9 -25.78 -33.68 9.01
CA ALA A 9 -24.63 -32.77 9.01
C ALA A 9 -24.93 -31.62 9.99
N ALA A 10 -24.25 -31.63 11.14
CA ALA A 10 -24.22 -30.49 12.05
C ALA A 10 -23.28 -29.43 11.45
N ALA A 11 -23.87 -28.41 10.81
CA ALA A 11 -23.15 -27.22 10.41
C ALA A 11 -22.81 -26.41 11.68
N ALA A 12 -21.59 -26.58 12.18
CA ALA A 12 -21.02 -25.68 13.18
C ALA A 12 -20.66 -24.36 12.47
N ALA A 13 -21.62 -23.43 12.44
CA ALA A 13 -21.38 -22.06 12.05
C ALA A 13 -20.53 -21.39 13.16
N LEU A 14 -19.21 -21.41 12.98
CA LEU A 14 -18.29 -20.54 13.71
C LEU A 14 -18.56 -19.10 13.25
N CYS A 15 -19.44 -18.40 13.96
CA CYS A 15 -19.55 -16.96 13.88
C CYS A 15 -18.26 -16.34 14.43
N LEU A 16 -17.24 -16.22 13.59
CA LEU A 16 -16.13 -15.29 13.81
C LEU A 16 -16.73 -13.89 13.71
N GLY A 17 -17.14 -13.34 14.85
CA GLY A 17 -17.56 -11.95 14.95
C GLY A 17 -16.44 -11.04 14.45
N PRO A 18 -16.76 -9.90 13.81
CA PRO A 18 -15.75 -8.94 13.41
C PRO A 18 -14.98 -8.52 14.66
N VAL A 19 -13.66 -8.77 14.65
CA VAL A 19 -12.76 -8.16 15.62
C VAL A 19 -12.82 -6.68 15.32
N ALA A 20 -13.65 -5.96 16.09
CA ALA A 20 -13.70 -4.52 16.03
C ALA A 20 -12.26 -4.02 16.15
N TRP A 21 -11.86 -3.12 15.27
CA TRP A 21 -10.60 -2.40 15.33
C TRP A 21 -10.64 -1.49 16.56
N ALA A 22 -10.63 -2.10 17.74
CA ALA A 22 -10.54 -1.47 19.04
C ALA A 22 -9.08 -1.10 19.20
N GLY A 23 -8.67 -0.04 18.50
CA GLY A 23 -7.50 0.70 18.91
C GLY A 23 -7.71 1.00 20.40
N ALA A 24 -6.90 0.39 21.26
CA ALA A 24 -6.98 0.66 22.68
C ALA A 24 -7.00 2.19 22.86
N PRO A 25 -7.99 2.77 23.57
CA PRO A 25 -7.98 4.19 23.85
C PRO A 25 -6.72 4.47 24.66
N SER A 26 -5.64 4.89 24.00
CA SER A 26 -4.44 5.30 24.70
C SER A 26 -4.80 6.63 25.35
N ASN A 27 -5.14 6.56 26.63
CA ASN A 27 -5.59 7.65 27.49
C ASN A 27 -4.43 8.62 27.79
N THR A 28 -3.83 9.15 26.73
CA THR A 28 -2.68 10.05 26.78
C THR A 28 -3.14 11.37 26.19
N ASP A 29 -3.26 12.33 27.10
CA ASP A 29 -3.60 13.72 26.82
C ASP A 29 -2.85 14.20 25.56
N PRO A 30 -3.54 14.66 24.50
CA PRO A 30 -2.89 15.25 23.33
C PRO A 30 -2.03 16.49 23.68
N CYS A 31 -2.16 16.99 24.91
CA CYS A 31 -1.39 18.08 25.50
C CYS A 31 -0.26 17.64 26.43
N ALA A 32 -0.03 16.33 26.61
CA ALA A 32 1.05 15.85 27.46
C ALA A 32 2.40 16.46 27.02
N GLY A 33 3.04 17.21 27.92
CA GLY A 33 4.31 17.90 27.67
C GLY A 33 4.21 19.22 26.90
N ARG A 34 3.01 19.77 26.70
CA ARG A 34 2.76 21.06 26.01
C ARG A 34 2.00 22.01 26.92
N SER A 35 2.10 23.31 26.65
CA SER A 35 1.29 24.29 27.37
C SER A 35 -0.18 24.21 26.95
N GLN A 36 -1.06 24.57 27.88
CA GLN A 36 -2.49 24.65 27.61
C GLN A 36 -2.83 25.71 26.55
N ALA A 37 -2.01 26.77 26.45
CA ALA A 37 -2.15 27.79 25.42
C ALA A 37 -1.85 27.24 24.03
N SER A 38 -0.74 26.50 23.88
CA SER A 38 -0.35 25.81 22.65
C SER A 38 -1.38 24.77 22.22
N CYS A 39 -2.02 24.09 23.16
CA CYS A 39 -3.06 23.10 22.87
C CYS A 39 -4.39 23.68 22.43
N ASN A 40 -4.81 24.79 23.04
CA ASN A 40 -6.08 25.42 22.73
C ASN A 40 -5.99 26.42 21.57
N ALA A 41 -4.77 26.74 21.13
CA ALA A 41 -4.53 27.62 20.00
C ALA A 41 -5.25 27.09 18.76
N LEU A 42 -6.08 27.95 18.16
CA LEU A 42 -6.69 27.68 16.87
C LEU A 42 -5.60 27.67 15.79
N GLY A 43 -5.53 26.61 15.01
CA GLY A 43 -4.60 26.49 13.90
C GLY A 43 -5.15 26.96 12.57
N VAL A 44 -4.25 27.30 11.67
CA VAL A 44 -4.57 27.56 10.26
C VAL A 44 -4.82 26.24 9.53
N VAL A 45 -5.87 26.19 8.71
CA VAL A 45 -5.99 25.21 7.61
C VAL A 45 -5.58 25.92 6.33
N GLU A 46 -4.45 25.54 5.76
CA GLU A 46 -3.96 26.16 4.52
C GLU A 46 -4.79 25.70 3.31
N LYS A 47 -4.81 26.54 2.26
CA LYS A 47 -5.34 26.10 0.96
C LYS A 47 -4.45 24.97 0.41
N PRO A 48 -5.02 23.98 -0.30
CA PRO A 48 -4.22 22.91 -0.89
C PRO A 48 -3.14 23.45 -1.80
N SER A 49 -1.89 23.08 -1.52
CA SER A 49 -0.76 23.34 -2.41
C SER A 49 -0.80 22.34 -3.57
N LEU A 50 -0.77 22.85 -4.80
CA LEU A 50 -0.75 22.00 -6.00
C LEU A 50 0.69 21.78 -6.43
N GLN A 51 1.14 20.53 -6.38
CA GLN A 51 2.45 20.17 -6.88
C GLN A 51 2.43 20.07 -8.42
N PRO A 52 3.56 20.36 -9.10
CA PRO A 52 3.65 20.20 -10.53
C PRO A 52 3.27 18.78 -10.94
N ALA A 53 2.31 18.68 -11.86
CA ALA A 53 1.89 17.38 -12.37
C ALA A 53 3.04 16.70 -13.12
N ARG A 54 3.13 15.38 -13.00
CA ARG A 54 4.09 14.54 -13.72
C ARG A 54 3.33 13.62 -14.68
N GLY A 55 3.91 13.27 -15.84
CA GLY A 55 3.40 12.16 -16.67
C GLY A 55 2.32 12.47 -17.72
N GLY A 56 2.52 13.45 -18.60
CA GLY A 56 1.83 13.52 -19.91
C GLY A 56 0.31 13.75 -19.92
N LEU A 57 -0.32 14.11 -18.79
CA LEU A 57 -1.75 14.42 -18.73
C LEU A 57 -2.09 15.79 -19.34
N GLY A 58 -3.23 15.86 -20.05
CA GLY A 58 -3.75 17.12 -20.60
C GLY A 58 -4.13 18.11 -19.50
N ALA A 59 -4.13 19.42 -19.80
CA ALA A 59 -4.47 20.46 -18.83
C ALA A 59 -5.89 20.31 -18.26
N ALA A 60 -6.88 19.99 -19.11
CA ALA A 60 -8.26 19.79 -18.70
C ALA A 60 -8.42 18.58 -17.76
N GLU A 61 -7.78 17.45 -18.09
CA GLU A 61 -7.79 16.24 -17.25
C GLU A 61 -7.16 16.52 -15.87
N ARG A 62 -6.04 17.25 -15.84
CA ARG A 62 -5.39 17.67 -14.60
C ARG A 62 -6.28 18.55 -13.75
N GLN A 63 -6.97 19.52 -14.35
CA GLN A 63 -7.90 20.40 -13.64
C GLN A 63 -9.08 19.61 -13.06
N GLN A 64 -9.65 18.67 -13.82
CA GLN A 64 -10.74 17.81 -13.35
C GLN A 64 -10.30 16.93 -12.16
N LEU A 65 -9.15 16.24 -12.29
CA LEU A 65 -8.62 15.38 -11.23
C LEU A 65 -8.27 16.18 -9.98
N THR A 66 -7.65 17.36 -10.14
CA THR A 66 -7.37 18.26 -9.02
C THR A 66 -8.65 18.71 -8.32
N GLY A 67 -9.68 19.10 -9.09
CA GLY A 67 -10.97 19.49 -8.52
C GLY A 67 -11.65 18.36 -7.74
N ARG A 68 -11.58 17.11 -8.23
CA ARG A 68 -12.06 15.94 -7.50
C ARG A 68 -11.25 15.69 -6.22
N ALA A 69 -9.92 15.78 -6.30
CA ALA A 69 -9.04 15.62 -5.14
C ALA A 69 -9.29 16.67 -4.06
N THR A 70 -9.52 17.93 -4.46
CA THR A 70 -9.90 19.00 -3.54
C THR A 70 -11.21 18.69 -2.83
N LYS A 71 -12.24 18.19 -3.54
CA LYS A 71 -13.51 17.78 -2.92
C LYS A 71 -13.35 16.61 -1.95
N MET A 72 -12.52 15.62 -2.28
CA MET A 72 -12.20 14.53 -1.35
C MET A 72 -11.53 15.06 -0.09
N LEU A 73 -10.58 15.98 -0.24
CA LEU A 73 -9.91 16.61 0.89
C LEU A 73 -10.87 17.48 1.73
N GLU A 74 -11.84 18.16 1.12
CA GLU A 74 -12.87 18.90 1.85
C GLU A 74 -13.66 17.96 2.76
N VAL A 75 -14.03 16.76 2.29
CA VAL A 75 -14.69 15.73 3.12
C VAL A 75 -13.78 15.26 4.26
N VAL A 76 -12.50 15.01 3.98
CA VAL A 76 -11.50 14.66 5.01
C VAL A 76 -11.46 15.73 6.10
N LEU A 77 -11.42 17.01 5.71
CA LEU A 77 -11.33 18.15 6.62
C LEU A 77 -12.63 18.41 7.42
N GLN A 78 -13.76 17.76 7.07
CA GLN A 78 -14.97 17.79 7.89
C GLN A 78 -14.92 16.85 9.10
N ALA A 79 -13.91 15.98 9.20
CA ALA A 79 -13.77 15.13 10.38
C ALA A 79 -13.65 15.99 11.65
N PRO A 80 -14.39 15.70 12.75
CA PRO A 80 -14.42 16.53 13.96
C PRO A 80 -13.04 16.85 14.53
N GLN A 81 -12.07 15.95 14.34
CA GLN A 81 -10.68 16.09 14.75
C GLN A 81 -9.97 17.28 14.10
N PHE A 82 -10.43 17.70 12.92
CA PHE A 82 -9.84 18.78 12.14
C PHE A 82 -10.66 20.08 12.23
N HIS A 83 -11.82 20.09 12.89
CA HIS A 83 -12.74 21.23 12.89
C HIS A 83 -13.27 21.62 14.28
N PRO A 84 -12.82 22.75 14.86
CA PRO A 84 -11.65 23.53 14.47
C PRO A 84 -10.32 22.81 14.78
N PRO A 85 -9.23 23.05 14.04
CA PRO A 85 -7.95 22.39 14.30
C PRO A 85 -7.27 23.02 15.52
N LYS A 86 -7.48 22.44 16.70
CA LYS A 86 -6.88 22.94 17.95
C LYS A 86 -5.51 22.32 18.20
N GLY A 87 -4.55 23.17 18.53
CA GLY A 87 -3.19 22.79 18.87
C GLY A 87 -2.37 22.23 17.70
N MET A 88 -2.90 22.31 16.47
CA MET A 88 -2.23 21.94 15.24
C MET A 88 -2.67 22.82 14.08
N SER A 89 -1.81 23.02 13.09
CA SER A 89 -2.18 23.54 11.76
C SER A 89 -2.17 22.43 10.73
N LEU A 90 -2.97 22.59 9.67
CA LEU A 90 -3.15 21.59 8.62
C LEU A 90 -2.64 22.11 7.28
N HIS A 91 -1.77 21.31 6.64
CA HIS A 91 -1.07 21.67 5.41
C HIS A 91 -1.38 20.64 4.32
N PRO A 92 -2.47 20.83 3.57
CA PRO A 92 -2.82 19.93 2.48
C PRO A 92 -1.97 20.16 1.24
N THR A 93 -1.58 19.07 0.58
CA THR A 93 -0.89 19.06 -0.71
C THR A 93 -1.55 18.06 -1.65
N ILE A 94 -1.72 18.43 -2.92
CA ILE A 94 -2.26 17.56 -3.97
C ILE A 94 -1.23 17.43 -5.09
N THR A 95 -0.96 16.18 -5.48
CA THR A 95 -0.15 15.83 -6.64
C THR A 95 -0.99 14.96 -7.58
N VAL A 96 -1.08 15.36 -8.85
CA VAL A 96 -1.70 14.57 -9.90
C VAL A 96 -0.61 14.03 -10.82
N GLU A 97 -0.61 12.72 -11.02
CA GLU A 97 0.38 12.01 -11.82
C GLU A 97 -0.32 11.24 -12.93
N GLY A 98 0.30 11.20 -14.11
CA GLY A 98 -0.12 10.31 -15.17
C GLY A 98 -0.01 8.85 -14.76
N PRO A 99 -0.51 7.94 -15.61
CA PRO A 99 -0.31 6.51 -15.40
C PRO A 99 1.18 6.20 -15.23
N PRO A 100 1.56 5.27 -14.34
CA PRO A 100 2.96 4.88 -14.18
C PRO A 100 3.56 4.41 -15.50
N ALA A 101 4.86 4.64 -15.69
CA ALA A 101 5.57 4.05 -16.82
C ALA A 101 5.42 2.52 -16.80
N HIS A 102 5.28 1.90 -17.97
CA HIS A 102 5.09 0.43 -18.13
C HIS A 102 3.80 -0.14 -17.51
N ALA A 103 2.90 0.70 -16.99
CA ALA A 103 1.55 0.27 -16.67
C ALA A 103 0.80 -0.18 -17.91
N ALA A 104 -0.22 -1.02 -17.73
CA ALA A 104 -1.15 -1.38 -18.77
C ALA A 104 -1.75 -0.11 -19.39
N LYS A 105 -2.00 -0.15 -20.70
CA LYS A 105 -2.43 1.02 -21.50
C LYS A 105 -3.68 1.73 -20.93
N HIS A 106 -4.54 0.98 -20.24
CA HIS A 106 -5.79 1.45 -19.65
C HIS A 106 -5.66 1.82 -18.16
N HIS A 107 -4.46 1.82 -17.58
CA HIS A 107 -4.23 2.29 -16.22
C HIS A 107 -4.58 3.78 -16.13
N PRO A 108 -5.47 4.19 -15.22
CA PRO A 108 -5.81 5.60 -15.05
C PRO A 108 -4.67 6.42 -14.45
N ALA A 109 -4.85 7.73 -14.45
CA ALA A 109 -4.03 8.66 -13.68
C ALA A 109 -4.09 8.35 -12.19
N MET A 110 -3.02 8.71 -11.49
CA MET A 110 -2.93 8.60 -10.04
C MET A 110 -3.10 9.99 -9.40
N VAL A 111 -3.66 10.01 -8.20
CA VAL A 111 -3.73 11.21 -7.37
C VAL A 111 -3.18 10.86 -6.02
N ARG A 112 -2.29 11.71 -5.52
CA ARG A 112 -1.77 11.63 -4.16
C ARG A 112 -2.10 12.92 -3.43
N THR A 113 -2.83 12.80 -2.35
CA THR A 113 -3.13 13.92 -1.45
C THR A 113 -2.52 13.64 -0.09
N THR A 114 -1.85 14.65 0.45
CA THR A 114 -1.14 14.59 1.73
C THR A 114 -1.74 15.65 2.62
N LEU A 115 -2.18 15.27 3.82
CA LEU A 115 -2.56 16.18 4.88
C LEU A 115 -1.51 16.09 5.99
N LEU A 116 -0.65 17.10 6.07
CA LEU A 116 0.38 17.22 7.11
C LEU A 116 -0.17 18.04 8.28
N ALA A 117 -0.18 17.47 9.49
CA ALA A 117 -0.45 18.25 10.71
C ALA A 117 0.84 18.69 11.37
N LYS A 118 0.93 19.98 11.71
CA LYS A 118 2.08 20.56 12.43
C LYS A 118 1.64 21.03 13.79
N LEU A 119 2.46 20.80 14.80
CA LEU A 119 2.20 21.26 16.16
C LEU A 119 2.29 22.78 16.24
N ILE A 120 1.36 23.38 17.00
CA ILE A 120 1.44 24.78 17.39
C ILE A 120 2.21 24.88 18.70
N ASP A 121 3.20 25.76 18.74
CA ASP A 121 3.92 26.13 19.95
C ASP A 121 3.86 27.66 20.05
N VAL A 122 2.93 28.18 20.86
CA VAL A 122 2.72 29.63 21.00
C VAL A 122 3.83 30.30 21.81
N GLU A 123 4.57 29.52 22.59
CA GLU A 123 5.74 30.01 23.33
C GLU A 123 6.97 30.14 22.42
N ASN A 124 6.97 29.52 21.25
CA ASN A 124 8.07 29.58 20.30
C ASN A 124 8.24 31.01 19.73
N LYS A 125 9.46 31.55 19.77
CA LYS A 125 9.77 32.86 19.18
C LYS A 125 9.55 32.93 17.66
N ARG A 126 9.51 31.77 16.98
CA ARG A 126 9.22 31.65 15.55
C ARG A 126 7.74 31.37 15.26
N ALA A 127 6.90 31.30 16.28
CA ALA A 127 5.47 31.09 16.11
C ALA A 127 4.89 32.25 15.30
N ALA A 128 4.13 31.90 14.26
CA ALA A 128 3.50 32.87 13.39
C ALA A 128 1.98 32.78 13.55
N GLN A 129 1.35 33.92 13.80
CA GLN A 129 -0.10 34.05 13.87
C GLN A 129 -0.59 34.80 12.64
N ASP A 130 -1.64 34.29 12.01
CA ASP A 130 -2.35 35.01 10.96
C ASP A 130 -3.07 36.22 11.59
N LYS A 131 -2.67 37.42 11.17
CA LYS A 131 -3.16 38.68 11.77
C LYS A 131 -4.67 38.91 11.59
N LYS A 132 -5.30 38.27 10.59
CA LYS A 132 -6.72 38.48 10.29
C LYS A 132 -7.62 37.55 11.09
N THR A 133 -7.19 36.30 11.24
CA THR A 133 -8.00 35.23 11.85
C THR A 133 -7.59 34.94 13.30
N GLY A 134 -6.40 35.38 13.72
CA GLY A 134 -5.82 34.99 15.02
C GLY A 134 -5.38 33.53 15.07
N ALA A 135 -5.43 32.79 13.96
CA ALA A 135 -5.03 31.39 13.91
C ALA A 135 -3.50 31.25 13.81
N TRP A 136 -2.95 30.24 14.44
CA TRP A 136 -1.51 29.98 14.50
C TRP A 136 -1.06 29.02 13.41
N LYS A 137 0.14 29.26 12.90
CA LYS A 137 0.86 28.31 12.05
C LYS A 137 1.70 27.40 12.92
N GLY A 138 1.56 26.10 12.72
CA GLY A 138 2.43 25.11 13.33
C GLY A 138 3.82 25.10 12.71
N THR A 139 4.76 24.49 13.42
CA THR A 139 6.17 24.39 13.02
C THR A 139 6.65 22.94 13.02
N GLY A 140 7.77 22.67 12.34
CA GLY A 140 8.36 21.34 12.24
C GLY A 140 7.70 20.42 11.20
N GLU A 141 8.17 19.19 11.20
CA GLU A 141 7.49 18.05 10.56
C GLU A 141 6.37 17.54 11.48
N GLY A 142 5.51 16.67 10.97
CA GLY A 142 4.47 16.06 11.79
C GLY A 142 3.82 14.89 11.06
N PRO A 143 2.83 14.23 11.68
CA PRO A 143 2.22 13.06 11.08
C PRO A 143 1.42 13.44 9.84
N ILE A 144 1.37 12.48 8.92
CA ILE A 144 0.73 12.65 7.63
C ILE A 144 -0.42 11.64 7.51
N LEU A 145 -1.57 12.14 7.08
CA LEU A 145 -2.62 11.35 6.45
C LEU A 145 -2.44 11.42 4.93
N ARG A 146 -2.31 10.27 4.26
CA ARG A 146 -2.19 10.18 2.80
C ARG A 146 -3.42 9.53 2.19
N LEU A 147 -3.90 10.13 1.12
CA LEU A 147 -4.91 9.61 0.22
C LEU A 147 -4.21 9.26 -1.09
N HIS A 148 -4.34 8.02 -1.55
CA HIS A 148 -3.86 7.63 -2.87
C HIS A 148 -5.01 7.07 -3.70
N VAL A 149 -5.16 7.59 -4.91
CA VAL A 149 -6.17 7.13 -5.87
C VAL A 149 -5.46 6.39 -6.99
N ASN A 150 -5.94 5.17 -7.28
CA ASN A 150 -5.41 4.27 -8.31
C ASN A 150 -3.93 3.88 -8.17
N ASP A 151 -3.35 4.07 -6.98
CA ASP A 151 -1.96 3.69 -6.71
C ASP A 151 -1.92 2.24 -6.21
N LEU A 152 -1.62 1.31 -7.12
CA LEU A 152 -1.51 -0.12 -6.78
C LEU A 152 -0.33 -0.41 -5.83
N GLY A 153 0.68 0.48 -5.78
CA GLY A 153 1.89 0.28 -5.00
C GLY A 153 1.66 0.36 -3.49
N VAL A 154 0.66 1.12 -3.04
CA VAL A 154 0.39 1.34 -1.61
C VAL A 154 0.13 0.05 -0.84
N PHE A 155 -0.42 -0.98 -1.49
CA PHE A 155 -0.71 -2.26 -0.85
C PHE A 155 0.42 -3.28 -0.93
N LEU A 156 1.41 -3.02 -1.77
CA LEU A 156 2.37 -4.01 -2.18
C LEU A 156 3.77 -3.68 -1.69
N SER A 157 4.11 -2.40 -1.63
CA SER A 157 5.45 -1.97 -1.23
C SER A 157 5.40 -0.77 -0.29
N ASN A 158 6.46 -0.62 0.49
CA ASN A 158 6.74 0.60 1.22
C ASN A 158 7.20 1.74 0.29
N ASP A 159 7.65 1.39 -0.92
CA ASP A 159 8.13 2.26 -1.98
C ASP A 159 7.16 2.30 -3.17
N THR A 160 7.31 3.28 -4.05
CA THR A 160 6.54 3.35 -5.30
C THR A 160 6.78 2.10 -6.13
N LEU A 161 5.70 1.45 -6.58
CA LEU A 161 5.79 0.27 -7.43
C LEU A 161 6.42 0.61 -8.78
N ASP A 162 7.56 -0.02 -9.06
CA ASP A 162 8.24 0.12 -10.35
C ASP A 162 7.74 -0.94 -11.35
N LEU A 163 6.70 -0.58 -12.10
CA LEU A 163 6.10 -1.46 -13.10
C LEU A 163 7.04 -1.78 -14.29
N SER A 164 8.21 -1.13 -14.39
CA SER A 164 9.22 -1.50 -15.39
C SER A 164 9.93 -2.80 -15.06
N LYS A 165 10.02 -3.15 -13.77
CA LYS A 165 10.66 -4.39 -13.35
C LYS A 165 9.69 -5.55 -13.57
N PRO A 166 10.06 -6.56 -14.37
CA PRO A 166 9.22 -7.72 -14.56
C PRO A 166 8.95 -8.41 -13.21
N ALA A 167 7.69 -8.81 -13.01
CA ALA A 167 7.30 -9.77 -11.98
C ALA A 167 7.67 -9.40 -10.53
N GLN A 168 7.49 -8.14 -10.14
CA GLN A 168 7.49 -7.81 -8.71
C GLN A 168 6.34 -8.52 -8.00
N PHE A 169 6.69 -9.33 -7.01
CA PHE A 169 5.73 -10.02 -6.16
C PHE A 169 5.93 -9.63 -4.71
N PHE A 170 4.87 -9.80 -3.92
CA PHE A 170 4.77 -9.33 -2.56
C PHE A 170 4.04 -10.34 -1.70
N SER A 171 4.18 -10.24 -0.38
CA SER A 171 3.33 -11.00 0.52
C SER A 171 1.90 -10.46 0.49
N ALA A 172 0.93 -11.35 0.64
CA ALA A 172 -0.47 -10.95 0.77
C ALA A 172 -0.68 -9.96 1.92
N PRO A 173 -1.32 -8.79 1.66
CA PRO A 173 -1.70 -7.88 2.72
C PRO A 173 -2.64 -8.56 3.72
N LYS A 174 -2.30 -8.48 5.01
CA LYS A 174 -3.11 -9.11 6.06
C LYS A 174 -4.24 -8.17 6.44
N LYS A 175 -5.50 -8.59 6.27
CA LYS A 175 -6.65 -7.85 6.82
C LYS A 175 -6.57 -7.85 8.35
N THR A 176 -6.45 -6.67 8.95
CA THR A 176 -6.30 -6.49 10.41
C THR A 176 -7.57 -6.00 11.08
N GLY A 177 -8.52 -5.47 10.33
CA GLY A 177 -9.79 -5.00 10.86
C GLY A 177 -10.63 -4.29 9.83
N GLU A 178 -11.58 -3.50 10.32
CA GLU A 178 -12.46 -2.65 9.53
C GLU A 178 -12.71 -1.31 10.21
N VAL A 179 -12.94 -0.26 9.42
CA VAL A 179 -13.37 1.07 9.87
C VAL A 179 -14.62 1.43 9.08
N GLN A 180 -15.74 1.65 9.77
CA GLN A 180 -17.06 1.91 9.16
C GLN A 180 -17.48 0.90 8.07
N GLY A 181 -17.05 -0.36 8.20
CA GLY A 181 -17.32 -1.44 7.23
C GLY A 181 -16.32 -1.54 6.06
N PHE A 182 -15.29 -0.68 6.03
CA PHE A 182 -14.23 -0.74 5.04
C PHE A 182 -13.01 -1.50 5.56
N PRO A 183 -12.38 -2.38 4.77
CA PRO A 183 -11.28 -3.22 5.24
C PRO A 183 -9.99 -2.43 5.47
N VAL A 184 -9.32 -2.73 6.58
CA VAL A 184 -7.97 -2.26 6.92
C VAL A 184 -6.99 -3.41 6.75
N TYR A 185 -5.89 -3.14 6.05
CA TYR A 185 -4.81 -4.09 5.81
C TYR A 185 -3.52 -3.62 6.48
N ASP A 186 -2.72 -4.55 6.97
CA ASP A 186 -1.32 -4.32 7.34
C ASP A 186 -0.42 -4.59 6.14
N VAL A 187 0.32 -3.56 5.74
CA VAL A 187 1.25 -3.56 4.61
C VAL A 187 2.61 -3.10 5.14
N GLY A 188 3.48 -4.05 5.45
CA GLY A 188 4.83 -3.75 5.93
C GLY A 188 4.86 -2.91 7.21
N GLY A 189 3.90 -3.12 8.12
CA GLY A 189 3.77 -2.38 9.39
C GLY A 189 2.93 -1.10 9.29
N LYS A 190 2.37 -0.80 8.11
CA LYS A 190 1.47 0.35 7.89
C LYS A 190 0.03 -0.12 7.79
N GLU A 191 -0.87 0.54 8.49
CA GLU A 191 -2.31 0.34 8.30
C GLU A 191 -2.78 1.09 7.06
N VAL A 192 -3.39 0.35 6.13
CA VAL A 192 -3.94 0.84 4.87
C VAL A 192 -5.43 0.54 4.81
N LEU A 193 -6.25 1.57 4.84
CA LEU A 193 -7.70 1.48 4.67
C LEU A 193 -8.04 1.56 3.18
N LEU A 194 -8.81 0.58 2.67
CA LEU A 194 -9.20 0.48 1.26
C LEU A 194 -10.66 0.89 1.06
N LEU A 195 -10.88 1.85 0.16
CA LEU A 195 -12.19 2.25 -0.35
C LEU A 195 -12.24 1.90 -1.83
N SER A 196 -13.08 0.94 -2.21
CA SER A 196 -13.32 0.56 -3.61
C SER A 196 -14.82 0.46 -3.88
N LYS A 197 -15.27 0.73 -5.10
CA LYS A 197 -16.69 0.57 -5.48
C LYS A 197 -17.07 -0.88 -5.84
N GLY A 198 -16.10 -1.73 -6.11
CA GLY A 198 -16.31 -3.14 -6.43
C GLY A 198 -15.40 -4.05 -5.62
N ASP A 199 -15.64 -5.35 -5.77
CA ASP A 199 -14.97 -6.40 -5.00
C ASP A 199 -13.56 -6.73 -5.51
N ALA A 200 -13.16 -6.13 -6.64
CA ALA A 200 -11.82 -6.31 -7.17
C ALA A 200 -10.79 -5.64 -6.26
N LEU A 201 -9.84 -6.45 -5.77
CA LEU A 201 -8.72 -5.98 -4.97
C LEU A 201 -7.60 -5.41 -5.86
N PRO A 202 -6.82 -4.42 -5.38
CA PRO A 202 -5.70 -3.85 -6.13
C PRO A 202 -4.49 -4.81 -6.23
N TRP A 203 -4.60 -6.00 -5.67
CA TRP A 203 -3.67 -7.10 -5.84
C TRP A 203 -4.40 -8.39 -6.22
N LYS A 204 -3.66 -9.33 -6.82
CA LYS A 204 -4.15 -10.66 -7.17
C LYS A 204 -3.07 -11.70 -6.92
N ALA A 205 -3.48 -12.96 -6.78
CA ALA A 205 -2.55 -14.07 -6.62
C ALA A 205 -1.56 -14.11 -7.80
N PHE A 206 -0.28 -14.28 -7.48
CA PHE A 206 0.72 -14.56 -8.49
C PHE A 206 0.61 -16.03 -8.88
N SER A 207 0.40 -16.36 -10.15
CA SER A 207 0.27 -17.77 -10.53
C SER A 207 1.62 -18.49 -10.40
N VAL A 208 1.56 -19.78 -10.10
CA VAL A 208 2.74 -20.66 -10.04
C VAL A 208 3.51 -20.61 -11.37
N GLU A 209 2.83 -20.68 -12.51
CA GLU A 209 3.46 -20.62 -13.82
C GLU A 209 4.19 -19.29 -14.04
N SER A 210 3.55 -18.17 -13.76
CA SER A 210 4.18 -16.86 -13.96
C SER A 210 5.35 -16.62 -12.99
N TYR A 211 5.27 -17.16 -11.77
CA TYR A 211 6.37 -17.09 -10.81
C TYR A 211 7.58 -17.93 -11.27
N ILE A 212 7.38 -19.17 -11.72
CA ILE A 212 8.48 -20.01 -12.22
C ILE A 212 9.07 -19.40 -13.50
N GLN A 213 8.25 -18.84 -14.39
CA GLN A 213 8.72 -18.12 -15.58
C GLN A 213 9.57 -16.89 -15.22
N MET A 214 9.19 -16.14 -14.19
CA MET A 214 10.02 -15.04 -13.66
C MET A 214 11.37 -15.56 -13.18
N LEU A 215 11.40 -16.62 -12.35
CA LEU A 215 12.65 -17.20 -11.88
C LEU A 215 13.53 -17.62 -13.06
N LEU A 216 12.96 -18.32 -14.04
CA LEU A 216 13.68 -18.69 -15.27
C LEU A 216 14.31 -17.49 -15.98
N SER A 217 13.59 -16.37 -16.10
CA SER A 217 14.12 -15.14 -16.70
C SER A 217 15.29 -14.56 -15.89
N GLN A 218 15.16 -14.48 -14.58
CA GLN A 218 16.21 -13.96 -13.69
C GLN A 218 17.47 -14.83 -13.72
N GLU A 219 17.29 -16.16 -13.71
CA GLU A 219 18.39 -17.11 -13.78
C GLU A 219 19.08 -17.08 -15.15
N GLN A 220 18.35 -16.81 -16.23
CA GLN A 220 18.91 -16.63 -17.58
C GLN A 220 19.75 -15.35 -17.70
N GLU A 221 19.27 -14.24 -17.14
CA GLU A 221 20.02 -12.98 -17.09
C GLU A 221 21.32 -13.15 -16.29
N THR A 222 21.24 -13.80 -15.12
CA THR A 222 22.40 -14.10 -14.28
C THR A 222 23.39 -15.00 -15.02
N GLN A 223 22.91 -16.04 -15.71
CA GLN A 223 23.76 -16.92 -16.50
C GLN A 223 24.46 -16.17 -17.65
N ALA A 224 23.78 -15.25 -18.31
CA ALA A 224 24.38 -14.43 -19.36
C ALA A 224 25.55 -13.60 -18.82
N LEU A 225 25.37 -12.94 -17.66
CA LEU A 225 26.43 -12.19 -16.99
C LEU A 225 27.65 -13.06 -16.63
N ILE A 226 27.41 -14.27 -16.12
CA ILE A 226 28.49 -15.23 -15.80
C ILE A 226 29.24 -15.64 -17.08
N ARG A 227 28.52 -15.89 -18.18
CA ARG A 227 29.14 -16.25 -19.47
C ARG A 227 29.99 -15.12 -20.05
N ASP A 228 29.55 -13.88 -19.89
CA ASP A 228 30.31 -12.70 -20.30
C ASP A 228 31.61 -12.57 -19.47
N GLN A 229 31.53 -12.80 -18.15
CA GLN A 229 32.72 -12.81 -17.28
C GLN A 229 33.69 -13.97 -17.60
N LEU A 230 33.15 -15.13 -17.96
CA LEU A 230 33.96 -16.29 -18.36
C LEU A 230 34.83 -16.04 -19.58
N ALA A 231 34.40 -15.16 -20.50
CA ALA A 231 35.14 -14.86 -21.72
C ALA A 231 36.49 -14.18 -21.45
N SER A 232 36.64 -13.48 -20.33
CA SER A 232 37.86 -12.75 -19.96
C SER A 232 38.59 -13.32 -18.75
N ALA A 233 37.97 -14.25 -18.01
CA ALA A 233 38.56 -14.86 -16.83
C ALA A 233 39.70 -15.84 -17.15
N THR A 234 40.67 -15.95 -16.23
CA THR A 234 41.79 -16.92 -16.33
C THR A 234 42.08 -17.61 -15.00
N GLY A 235 42.87 -18.68 -15.02
CA GLY A 235 43.37 -19.34 -13.80
C GLY A 235 42.26 -19.87 -12.88
N ALA A 236 42.37 -19.58 -11.58
CA ALA A 236 41.44 -20.06 -10.56
C ALA A 236 40.05 -19.43 -10.66
N GLU A 237 39.97 -18.16 -11.07
CA GLU A 237 38.70 -17.44 -11.27
C GLU A 237 37.86 -18.10 -12.36
N LYS A 238 38.49 -18.44 -13.51
CA LYS A 238 37.81 -19.14 -14.60
C LYS A 238 37.22 -20.46 -14.13
N LYS A 239 37.98 -21.28 -13.39
CA LYS A 239 37.47 -22.55 -12.84
C LYS A 239 36.28 -22.35 -11.91
N GLN A 240 36.30 -21.29 -11.10
CA GLN A 240 35.19 -20.97 -10.20
C GLN A 240 33.96 -20.54 -10.99
N LEU A 241 34.10 -19.67 -11.98
CA LEU A 241 32.99 -19.23 -12.84
C LEU A 241 32.42 -20.37 -13.69
N GLU A 242 33.25 -21.31 -14.16
CA GLU A 242 32.81 -22.51 -14.90
C GLU A 242 31.92 -23.38 -14.00
N LYS A 243 32.33 -23.56 -12.73
CA LYS A 243 31.54 -24.27 -11.73
C LYS A 243 30.21 -23.55 -11.46
N THR A 244 30.24 -22.23 -11.22
CA THR A 244 29.02 -21.44 -10.99
C THR A 244 28.08 -21.49 -12.19
N ASN A 245 28.59 -21.41 -13.42
CA ASN A 245 27.77 -21.51 -14.64
C ASN A 245 27.12 -22.88 -14.79
N ALA A 246 27.81 -23.97 -14.41
CA ALA A 246 27.24 -25.31 -14.41
C ALA A 246 26.15 -25.48 -13.34
N GLU A 247 26.36 -24.95 -12.14
CA GLU A 247 25.34 -24.91 -11.08
C GLU A 247 24.11 -24.10 -11.53
N GLN A 248 24.32 -22.95 -12.16
CA GLN A 248 23.27 -22.10 -12.72
C GLN A 248 22.46 -22.82 -13.81
N GLN A 249 23.14 -23.54 -14.70
CA GLN A 249 22.50 -24.34 -15.74
C GLN A 249 21.63 -25.46 -15.13
N ALA A 250 22.12 -26.13 -14.08
CA ALA A 250 21.35 -27.16 -13.39
C ALA A 250 20.07 -26.59 -12.75
N THR A 251 20.14 -25.40 -12.14
CA THR A 251 18.97 -24.70 -11.60
C THR A 251 17.94 -24.38 -12.70
N LEU A 252 18.40 -23.85 -13.84
CA LEU A 252 17.53 -23.56 -15.00
C LEU A 252 16.81 -24.81 -15.50
N ASP A 253 17.52 -25.93 -15.62
CA ASP A 253 16.94 -27.17 -16.12
C ASP A 253 15.95 -27.77 -15.11
N ALA A 254 16.24 -27.67 -13.81
CA ALA A 254 15.32 -28.07 -12.76
C ALA A 254 14.02 -27.23 -12.77
N LEU A 255 14.11 -25.91 -12.92
CA LEU A 255 12.94 -25.02 -13.02
C LEU A 255 12.09 -25.31 -14.27
N LYS A 256 12.73 -25.56 -15.42
CA LYS A 256 12.03 -25.96 -16.66
C LYS A 256 11.30 -27.29 -16.49
N GLN A 257 11.98 -28.29 -15.89
CA GLN A 257 11.39 -29.59 -15.62
C GLN A 257 10.20 -29.46 -14.66
N GLN A 258 10.35 -28.68 -13.59
CA GLN A 258 9.29 -28.40 -12.64
C GLN A 258 8.07 -27.80 -13.36
N LEU A 259 8.25 -26.76 -14.18
CA LEU A 259 7.16 -26.15 -14.96
C LEU A 259 6.49 -27.15 -15.90
N ALA A 260 7.28 -28.02 -16.56
CA ALA A 260 6.77 -29.03 -17.47
C ALA A 260 5.91 -30.10 -16.75
N GLN A 261 6.24 -30.43 -15.50
CA GLN A 261 5.51 -31.41 -14.69
C GLN A 261 4.20 -30.88 -14.09
N LEU A 262 4.00 -29.55 -14.06
CA LEU A 262 2.77 -28.98 -13.53
C LEU A 262 1.58 -29.20 -14.48
N SER A 263 0.48 -29.71 -13.90
CA SER A 263 -0.82 -29.74 -14.58
C SER A 263 -1.35 -28.33 -14.86
N PRO A 264 -2.29 -28.16 -15.82
CA PRO A 264 -2.90 -26.87 -16.09
C PRO A 264 -3.51 -26.19 -14.85
N ALA A 265 -4.13 -26.98 -13.96
CA ALA A 265 -4.70 -26.44 -12.71
C ALA A 265 -3.62 -25.93 -11.75
N GLN A 266 -2.51 -26.67 -11.60
CA GLN A 266 -1.39 -26.23 -10.74
C GLN A 266 -0.68 -24.99 -11.28
N ARG A 267 -0.56 -24.87 -12.62
CA ARG A 267 0.03 -23.68 -13.25
C ARG A 267 -0.75 -22.40 -12.95
N GLN A 268 -2.07 -22.49 -12.94
CA GLN A 268 -2.98 -21.37 -12.69
C GLN A 268 -3.27 -21.13 -11.20
N ALA A 269 -2.87 -22.06 -10.32
CA ALA A 269 -3.00 -21.88 -8.88
C ALA A 269 -2.13 -20.71 -8.39
N GLY A 270 -2.52 -20.10 -7.27
CA GLY A 270 -1.71 -19.08 -6.60
C GLY A 270 -0.42 -19.67 -6.05
N ALA A 271 0.68 -18.98 -6.25
CA ALA A 271 1.99 -19.32 -5.70
C ALA A 271 2.05 -18.94 -4.22
N CYS A 272 2.60 -19.81 -3.40
CA CYS A 272 2.89 -19.53 -1.99
C CYS A 272 4.35 -19.81 -1.70
N GLN A 273 5.00 -18.95 -0.92
CA GLN A 273 6.38 -19.14 -0.51
C GLN A 273 6.46 -20.24 0.56
N SER A 274 7.36 -21.18 0.36
CA SER A 274 7.74 -22.19 1.34
C SER A 274 8.52 -21.54 2.48
N SER A 275 8.25 -21.95 3.72
CA SER A 275 9.05 -21.58 4.89
C SER A 275 10.42 -22.29 4.93
N SER A 276 10.62 -23.32 4.09
CA SER A 276 11.87 -24.06 3.97
C SER A 276 12.43 -23.95 2.55
N ASN A 277 13.59 -23.30 2.41
CA ASN A 277 14.41 -23.40 1.21
C ASN A 277 15.22 -24.69 1.28
N THR A 278 14.77 -25.74 0.60
CA THR A 278 15.51 -27.00 0.44
C THR A 278 16.11 -27.06 -0.94
N ARG A 279 17.27 -27.74 -1.07
CA ARG A 279 17.95 -27.95 -2.36
C ARG A 279 17.04 -28.63 -3.40
N ASP A 280 16.08 -29.43 -2.94
CA ASP A 280 15.13 -30.16 -3.77
C ASP A 280 13.92 -29.33 -4.23
N ASN A 281 13.83 -28.06 -3.80
CA ASN A 281 12.77 -27.13 -4.21
C ASN A 281 13.39 -25.84 -4.77
N PRO A 282 13.91 -25.86 -6.01
CA PRO A 282 14.59 -24.71 -6.60
C PRO A 282 13.66 -23.49 -6.76
N SER A 283 12.35 -23.70 -6.83
CA SER A 283 11.38 -22.60 -6.85
C SER A 283 11.10 -21.96 -5.49
N GLY A 284 11.40 -22.65 -4.39
CA GLY A 284 11.01 -22.23 -3.05
C GLY A 284 9.49 -22.12 -2.85
N LEU A 285 8.68 -22.76 -3.69
CA LEU A 285 7.21 -22.72 -3.59
C LEU A 285 6.66 -23.84 -2.71
N ASP A 286 5.63 -23.53 -1.93
CA ASP A 286 4.70 -24.51 -1.37
C ASP A 286 3.45 -24.59 -2.25
N PHE A 287 3.31 -25.69 -2.98
CA PHE A 287 2.16 -25.93 -3.86
C PHE A 287 0.87 -26.27 -3.12
N THR A 288 0.95 -26.61 -1.83
CA THR A 288 -0.23 -26.88 -1.01
C THR A 288 -0.84 -25.61 -0.43
N CYS A 289 -0.08 -24.50 -0.44
CA CYS A 289 -0.46 -23.23 0.20
C CYS A 289 -1.03 -23.47 1.60
N GLY A 290 -0.32 -24.26 2.41
CA GLY A 290 -0.74 -24.61 3.76
C GLY A 290 -0.86 -23.39 4.67
N ALA A 291 -1.39 -23.59 5.88
CA ALA A 291 -1.65 -22.50 6.83
C ALA A 291 -0.40 -21.69 7.24
N SER A 292 0.81 -22.25 7.06
CA SER A 292 2.09 -21.61 7.34
C SER A 292 2.73 -20.92 6.14
N SER A 293 2.13 -21.02 4.96
CA SER A 293 2.71 -20.55 3.71
C SER A 293 2.24 -19.14 3.40
N ASN A 294 3.15 -18.32 2.85
CA ASN A 294 2.86 -16.93 2.55
C ASN A 294 2.43 -16.80 1.08
N PRO A 295 1.16 -16.48 0.78
CA PRO A 295 0.72 -16.31 -0.59
C PRO A 295 1.44 -15.14 -1.26
N LEU A 296 1.91 -15.37 -2.49
CA LEU A 296 2.55 -14.37 -3.31
C LEU A 296 1.50 -13.61 -4.12
N MET A 297 1.59 -12.29 -4.08
CA MET A 297 0.67 -11.37 -4.75
C MET A 297 1.40 -10.49 -5.75
N VAL A 298 0.70 -10.09 -6.80
CA VAL A 298 1.14 -9.08 -7.77
C VAL A 298 0.11 -7.96 -7.86
N ALA A 299 0.52 -6.83 -8.43
CA ALA A 299 -0.39 -5.73 -8.74
C ALA A 299 -1.49 -6.17 -9.70
N ASN A 300 -2.75 -5.91 -9.34
CA ASN A 300 -3.89 -6.25 -10.17
C ASN A 300 -4.20 -5.12 -11.15
N GLN A 301 -3.54 -5.12 -12.29
CA GLN A 301 -3.80 -4.13 -13.34
C GLN A 301 -5.16 -4.34 -14.05
N ASP A 302 -5.80 -5.50 -13.84
CA ASP A 302 -7.12 -5.82 -14.41
C ASP A 302 -8.28 -5.19 -13.61
N ILE A 303 -8.00 -4.60 -12.44
CA ILE A 303 -8.99 -3.80 -11.68
C ILE A 303 -9.49 -2.59 -12.48
N PHE A 304 -8.69 -2.15 -13.46
CA PHE A 304 -9.04 -1.09 -14.37
C PHE A 304 -9.68 -1.70 -15.62
N PRO A 305 -10.94 -1.37 -15.95
CA PRO A 305 -11.55 -1.79 -17.19
C PRO A 305 -10.74 -1.28 -18.41
N ARG A 306 -10.69 -2.04 -19.50
CA ARG A 306 -10.05 -1.60 -20.75
C ARG A 306 -10.67 -0.31 -21.32
N THR A 307 -11.90 -0.01 -20.94
CA THR A 307 -12.67 1.19 -21.30
C THR A 307 -12.55 2.33 -20.30
N ALA A 308 -11.73 2.17 -19.24
CA ALA A 308 -11.57 3.18 -18.21
C ALA A 308 -11.00 4.48 -18.80
N ALA A 309 -11.64 5.61 -18.49
CA ALA A 309 -11.10 6.91 -18.82
C ALA A 309 -9.82 7.17 -18.02
N LYS A 310 -8.86 7.91 -18.58
CA LYS A 310 -7.62 8.29 -17.87
C LYS A 310 -7.88 9.01 -16.55
N GLY A 311 -8.97 9.78 -16.46
CA GLY A 311 -9.38 10.48 -15.23
C GLY A 311 -10.23 9.63 -14.26
N SER A 312 -10.45 8.35 -14.55
CA SER A 312 -11.30 7.50 -13.69
C SER A 312 -10.65 7.21 -12.35
N GLN A 313 -11.44 7.13 -11.28
CA GLN A 313 -10.99 6.88 -9.90
C GLN A 313 -11.65 5.61 -9.38
N ARG A 314 -10.92 4.49 -9.32
CA ARG A 314 -11.51 3.17 -9.05
C ARG A 314 -11.42 2.74 -7.60
N PHE A 315 -10.34 3.13 -6.94
CA PHE A 315 -10.15 2.92 -5.52
C PHE A 315 -9.37 4.09 -4.91
N LEU A 316 -9.56 4.26 -3.61
CA LEU A 316 -8.88 5.20 -2.75
C LEU A 316 -8.28 4.42 -1.58
N THR A 317 -7.04 4.73 -1.23
CA THR A 317 -6.40 4.22 -0.03
C THR A 317 -6.15 5.35 0.95
N LEU A 318 -6.42 5.13 2.21
CA LEU A 318 -6.07 6.03 3.31
C LEU A 318 -4.97 5.38 4.13
N THR A 319 -3.85 6.09 4.31
CA THR A 319 -2.74 5.63 5.17
C THR A 319 -2.34 6.73 6.13
N THR A 320 -1.92 6.34 7.33
CA THR A 320 -1.34 7.28 8.31
C THR A 320 0.07 6.83 8.65
N THR A 321 0.99 7.77 8.89
CA THR A 321 2.35 7.46 9.34
C THR A 321 2.43 7.19 10.84
N TRP A 322 1.51 6.38 11.38
CA TRP A 322 1.47 6.05 12.81
C TRP A 322 2.58 5.04 13.14
N GLY A 323 3.48 5.36 14.09
CA GLY A 323 4.48 4.40 14.59
C GLY A 323 5.80 4.26 13.80
N VAL A 324 6.01 5.03 12.72
CA VAL A 324 7.30 5.08 11.99
C VAL A 324 8.02 6.42 12.23
N LEU A 325 7.86 7.00 13.42
CA LEU A 325 8.76 8.06 13.87
C LEU A 325 9.97 7.40 14.55
N PRO A 326 11.20 7.86 14.28
CA PRO A 326 12.39 7.37 14.98
C PRO A 326 12.13 7.34 16.50
N LYS A 327 12.60 6.29 17.19
CA LYS A 327 12.44 6.10 18.66
C LYS A 327 12.86 7.32 19.49
N ASP A 328 13.67 8.22 18.91
CA ASP A 328 14.25 9.39 19.57
C ASP A 328 13.50 10.70 19.27
N ASP A 329 12.47 10.68 18.42
CA ASP A 329 11.68 11.88 18.15
C ASP A 329 10.69 12.12 19.29
N ARG A 330 10.97 13.16 20.08
CA ARG A 330 10.09 13.71 21.12
C ARG A 330 8.80 14.34 20.56
N MET A 331 8.37 13.97 19.34
CA MET A 331 7.08 14.38 18.82
C MET A 331 6.01 13.45 19.36
N PRO A 332 5.10 13.95 20.22
CA PRO A 332 4.14 13.10 20.89
C PRO A 332 3.23 12.45 19.85
N ASN A 333 3.05 11.13 20.01
CA ASN A 333 2.01 10.31 19.39
C ASN A 333 0.60 10.96 19.35
N ALA A 334 0.37 12.08 20.04
CA ALA A 334 -0.83 12.90 20.06
C ALA A 334 -1.39 13.23 18.66
N LEU A 335 -0.63 13.91 17.78
CA LEU A 335 -1.16 14.24 16.45
C LEU A 335 -1.38 12.99 15.60
N GLY A 336 -0.55 11.97 15.77
CA GLY A 336 -0.75 10.68 15.11
C GLY A 336 -2.06 10.03 15.53
N ARG A 337 -2.42 10.12 16.81
CA ARG A 337 -3.71 9.67 17.34
C ARG A 337 -4.88 10.49 16.80
N VAL A 338 -4.72 11.81 16.69
CA VAL A 338 -5.74 12.68 16.07
C VAL A 338 -5.99 12.26 14.61
N MET A 339 -4.92 12.01 13.84
CA MET A 339 -5.02 11.49 12.46
C MET A 339 -5.69 10.12 12.40
N ARG A 340 -5.32 9.20 13.31
CA ARG A 340 -5.94 7.87 13.40
C ARG A 340 -7.43 7.97 13.76
N ALA A 341 -7.77 8.78 14.75
CA ALA A 341 -9.14 9.01 15.19
C ALA A 341 -9.99 9.66 14.08
N SER A 342 -9.40 10.54 13.26
CA SER A 342 -10.13 11.12 12.13
C SER A 342 -10.62 10.08 11.13
N LEU A 343 -9.94 8.93 10.99
CA LEU A 343 -10.43 7.85 10.11
C LEU A 343 -11.73 7.23 10.64
N GLN A 344 -11.95 7.26 11.96
CA GLN A 344 -13.15 6.69 12.58
C GLN A 344 -14.39 7.57 12.38
N ASP A 345 -14.21 8.89 12.25
CA ASP A 345 -15.31 9.86 12.15
C ASP A 345 -15.44 10.53 10.77
N MET A 346 -14.49 10.28 9.86
CA MET A 346 -14.54 10.75 8.48
C MET A 346 -15.68 10.09 7.72
N ASP A 347 -16.35 10.80 6.82
CA ASP A 347 -17.40 10.21 5.98
C ASP A 347 -16.78 9.36 4.85
N LEU A 348 -16.39 8.13 5.20
CA LEU A 348 -15.77 7.17 4.28
C LEU A 348 -16.72 6.77 3.16
N LYS A 349 -18.03 6.78 3.41
CA LYS A 349 -19.04 6.50 2.39
C LYS A 349 -19.14 7.64 1.37
N ALA A 350 -19.09 8.89 1.81
CA ALA A 350 -19.02 10.03 0.88
C ALA A 350 -17.74 9.98 0.03
N LEU A 351 -16.60 9.62 0.62
CA LEU A 351 -15.35 9.42 -0.15
C LEU A 351 -15.47 8.28 -1.16
N GLN A 352 -16.05 7.15 -0.79
CA GLN A 352 -16.30 6.03 -1.72
C GLN A 352 -17.27 6.44 -2.84
N ALA A 353 -18.30 7.23 -2.54
CA ALA A 353 -19.28 7.70 -3.51
C ALA A 353 -18.67 8.63 -4.58
N MET A 354 -17.54 9.29 -4.27
CA MET A 354 -16.79 10.13 -5.22
C MET A 354 -15.96 9.34 -6.23
N LEU A 355 -15.75 8.04 -6.01
CA LEU A 355 -15.11 7.16 -6.99
C LEU A 355 -16.01 6.98 -8.23
N ASP A 356 -15.49 6.43 -9.32
CA ASP A 356 -16.25 6.13 -10.56
C ASP A 356 -16.77 4.69 -10.56
#